data_AF-A0A2W1MVT5-F1
#
_entry.id   AF-A0A2W1MVT5-F1
#
_cell.length_a   1.000
_cell.length_b   1.000
_cell.length_c   1.000
_cell.angle_alpha   90.00
_cell.angle_beta   90.00
_cell.angle_gamma   90.00
#
_symmetry.space_group_name_H-M   'P 1'
#
loop_
_entity.id
_entity.type
_entity.pdbx_description
1 polymer ?
#
loop_
_entity_poly.entity_id
_entity_poly.type
_entity_poly.pdbx_seq_one_letter_code
_entity_poly.pdbx_strand_id
1 'polypeptide(L)'
;MKSILIILGLTLFIFNAEAQAVYTAKKGPRFMPGHYHVVIHVDSEMVRYELFNHWYNQAYAQYRDLTIPMDSLAAFNAKNDSLQIVLQPDQVKLVDRRYKLKKRVKQTALCSEAPEMRKISYANTIANKSDDIKIYNLYNYEDLKLPLGEFKTLVDKNYTELLKPQG
;
A
#
# COMPACT_ATOMS: atom_id res chain seq x y z
N MET A 1 2.37 -45.79 38.95
CA MET A 1 2.86 -45.19 37.68
C MET A 1 1.96 -45.64 36.53
N LYS A 2 0.77 -45.07 36.44
CA LYS A 2 -0.16 -45.17 35.32
C LYS A 2 -0.78 -43.78 35.24
N SER A 3 -0.98 -43.26 34.02
CA SER A 3 -1.53 -41.92 33.73
C SER A 3 -0.52 -40.79 33.54
N ILE A 4 0.52 -40.98 32.71
CA ILE A 4 1.22 -39.85 32.05
C ILE A 4 1.61 -40.30 30.64
N LEU A 5 0.63 -40.46 29.73
CA LEU A 5 0.89 -40.72 28.30
C LEU A 5 -0.34 -40.42 27.43
N ILE A 6 -1.14 -39.43 27.81
CA ILE A 6 -2.26 -38.91 26.99
C ILE A 6 -2.18 -37.38 26.96
N ILE A 7 -1.00 -36.80 26.74
CA ILE A 7 -0.85 -35.36 26.47
C ILE A 7 0.31 -35.16 25.46
N LEU A 8 0.28 -35.90 24.35
CA LEU A 8 1.22 -35.69 23.24
C LEU A 8 0.55 -35.78 21.85
N GLY A 9 -0.77 -35.99 21.81
CA GLY A 9 -1.51 -36.23 20.57
C GLY A 9 -2.44 -35.11 20.09
N LEU A 10 -2.51 -33.95 20.77
CA LEU A 10 -3.57 -32.96 20.51
C LEU A 10 -3.12 -31.49 20.42
N THR A 11 -1.84 -31.25 20.14
CA THR A 11 -1.33 -29.89 19.84
C THR A 11 -0.50 -29.86 18.56
N LEU A 12 -0.91 -30.61 17.55
CA LEU A 12 -0.70 -30.18 16.17
C LEU A 12 -1.87 -29.26 15.79
N PHE A 13 -1.97 -28.11 16.48
CA PHE A 13 -2.66 -26.96 15.90
C PHE A 13 -1.81 -26.55 14.70
N ILE A 14 -2.15 -27.12 13.54
CA ILE A 14 -1.79 -26.55 12.25
C ILE A 14 -2.57 -25.24 12.21
N PHE A 15 -1.98 -24.17 12.75
CA PHE A 15 -2.31 -22.84 12.32
C PHE A 15 -1.94 -22.81 10.83
N ASN A 16 -2.90 -23.15 9.97
CA ASN A 16 -2.92 -22.62 8.62
C ASN A 16 -3.19 -21.12 8.78
N ALA A 17 -2.18 -20.38 9.25
CA ALA A 17 -2.17 -18.94 9.07
C ALA A 17 -2.21 -18.76 7.56
N GLU A 18 -3.36 -18.31 7.05
CA GLU A 18 -3.49 -17.97 5.66
C GLU A 18 -2.39 -16.94 5.35
N ALA A 19 -1.44 -17.36 4.51
CA ALA A 19 -0.20 -16.62 4.35
C ALA A 19 -0.50 -15.32 3.62
N GLN A 20 -0.61 -14.23 4.38
CA GLN A 20 -0.63 -12.89 3.82
C GLN A 20 0.72 -12.63 3.14
N ALA A 21 0.70 -12.48 1.83
CA ALA A 21 1.89 -12.17 1.03
C ALA A 21 1.83 -10.72 0.54
N VAL A 22 2.93 -10.00 0.71
CA VAL A 22 3.10 -8.64 0.18
C VAL A 22 4.14 -8.67 -0.91
N TYR A 23 3.75 -8.35 -2.15
CA TYR A 23 4.62 -8.27 -3.31
C TYR A 23 4.87 -6.80 -3.65
N THR A 24 6.13 -6.42 -3.68
CA THR A 24 6.54 -5.05 -3.99
C THR A 24 7.45 -4.98 -5.19
N ALA A 25 7.41 -3.86 -5.91
CA ALA A 25 8.31 -3.59 -7.01
C ALA A 25 8.46 -2.10 -7.30
N LYS A 26 9.59 -1.72 -7.91
CA LYS A 26 9.85 -0.35 -8.37
C LYS A 26 9.92 -0.29 -9.89
N LYS A 27 9.39 0.78 -10.49
CA LYS A 27 9.59 1.07 -11.92
C LYS A 27 9.90 2.55 -12.13
N GLY A 28 11.04 2.80 -12.74
CA GLY A 28 11.56 4.13 -13.02
C GLY A 28 13.05 4.19 -12.67
N PRO A 29 13.75 5.23 -13.12
CA PRO A 29 15.13 5.47 -12.74
C PRO A 29 15.25 5.66 -11.22
N ARG A 30 16.32 5.12 -10.63
CA ARG A 30 16.62 5.28 -9.19
C ARG A 30 16.97 6.73 -8.81
N PHE A 31 17.44 7.53 -9.78
CA PHE A 31 18.09 8.83 -9.56
C PHE A 31 17.53 9.99 -10.41
N MET A 32 16.34 9.86 -10.98
CA MET A 32 15.63 10.98 -11.61
C MET A 32 14.26 11.16 -10.96
N PRO A 33 13.70 12.39 -10.94
CA PRO A 33 12.43 12.63 -10.27
C PRO A 33 11.34 11.77 -10.90
N GLY A 34 10.66 10.98 -10.07
CA GLY A 34 9.51 10.17 -10.48
C GLY A 34 9.84 8.70 -10.72
N HIS A 35 9.48 7.84 -9.78
CA HIS A 35 9.33 6.40 -10.01
C HIS A 35 8.08 5.86 -9.34
N TYR A 36 7.60 4.73 -9.87
CA TYR A 36 6.45 4.03 -9.33
C TYR A 36 6.87 3.00 -8.28
N HIS A 37 6.16 3.00 -7.16
CA HIS A 37 6.11 1.90 -6.21
C HIS A 37 4.82 1.11 -6.42
N VAL A 38 4.97 -0.18 -6.69
CA VAL A 38 3.89 -1.15 -6.79
C VAL A 38 3.87 -1.92 -5.48
N VAL A 39 2.69 -2.01 -4.87
CA VAL A 39 2.42 -2.86 -3.71
C VAL A 39 1.22 -3.73 -4.03
N ILE A 40 1.36 -5.04 -3.86
CA ILE A 40 0.28 -6.01 -4.05
C ILE A 40 0.19 -6.85 -2.79
N HIS A 41 -0.88 -6.67 -2.02
CA HIS A 41 -1.22 -7.53 -0.90
C HIS A 41 -2.11 -8.66 -1.41
N VAL A 42 -1.80 -9.89 -0.98
CA VAL A 42 -2.54 -11.10 -1.32
C VAL A 42 -2.80 -11.87 -0.04
N ASP A 43 -4.05 -12.17 0.24
CA ASP A 43 -4.47 -13.13 1.25
C ASP A 43 -5.53 -14.08 0.66
N SER A 44 -6.18 -14.88 1.50
CA SER A 44 -7.22 -15.83 1.10
C SER A 44 -8.48 -15.16 0.57
N GLU A 45 -8.77 -13.94 1.01
CA GLU A 45 -10.01 -13.23 0.74
C GLU A 45 -9.86 -12.26 -0.44
N MET A 46 -8.69 -11.65 -0.61
CA MET A 46 -8.54 -10.56 -1.55
C MET A 46 -7.13 -10.39 -2.13
N VAL A 47 -7.09 -9.65 -3.24
CA VAL A 47 -5.90 -9.05 -3.81
C VAL A 47 -6.07 -7.55 -3.81
N ARG A 48 -5.21 -6.83 -3.09
CA ARG A 48 -5.15 -5.36 -3.11
C ARG A 48 -3.93 -4.89 -3.86
N TYR A 49 -4.16 -4.10 -4.91
CA TYR A 49 -3.12 -3.46 -5.70
C TYR A 49 -3.10 -1.95 -5.45
N GLU A 50 -1.94 -1.46 -5.05
CA GLU A 50 -1.66 -0.05 -4.89
C GLU A 50 -0.49 0.39 -5.76
N LEU A 51 -0.64 1.58 -6.31
CA LEU A 51 0.37 2.23 -7.12
C LEU A 51 0.63 3.61 -6.54
N PHE A 52 1.88 3.88 -6.21
CA PHE A 52 2.31 5.19 -5.76
C PHE A 52 3.31 5.77 -6.75
N ASN A 53 3.20 7.07 -7.03
CA ASN A 53 4.25 7.83 -7.67
C ASN A 53 5.08 8.55 -6.60
N HIS A 54 6.39 8.53 -6.77
CA HIS A 54 7.35 9.09 -5.84
C HIS A 54 8.32 10.00 -6.60
N TRP A 55 8.38 11.28 -6.24
CA TRP A 55 9.24 12.25 -6.93
C TRP A 55 10.52 12.57 -6.16
N TYR A 56 10.39 12.83 -4.85
CA TYR A 56 11.46 13.22 -3.93
C TYR A 56 11.13 12.69 -2.53
N ASN A 57 12.08 12.83 -1.60
CA ASN A 57 11.88 12.42 -0.21
C ASN A 57 10.57 13.00 0.34
N GLN A 58 9.72 12.13 0.89
CA GLN A 58 8.40 12.45 1.44
C GLN A 58 7.40 13.09 0.46
N ALA A 59 7.56 12.85 -0.85
CA ALA A 59 6.59 13.28 -1.87
C ALA A 59 6.00 12.06 -2.58
N TYR A 60 4.82 11.62 -2.11
CA TYR A 60 4.05 10.53 -2.70
C TYR A 60 2.69 10.99 -3.21
N ALA A 61 2.21 10.34 -4.26
CA ALA A 61 0.81 10.37 -4.66
C ALA A 61 0.31 8.95 -4.95
N GLN A 62 -0.87 8.61 -4.44
CA GLN A 62 -1.48 7.32 -4.69
C GLN A 62 -2.31 7.38 -5.98
N TYR A 63 -1.89 6.58 -6.97
CA TYR A 63 -2.47 6.52 -8.32
C TYR A 63 -3.44 5.35 -8.51
N ARG A 64 -3.33 4.32 -7.67
CA ARG A 64 -4.26 3.19 -7.57
C ARG A 64 -4.41 2.79 -6.11
N ASP A 65 -5.63 2.42 -5.74
CA ASP A 65 -5.98 1.63 -4.57
C ASP A 65 -7.18 0.77 -4.98
N LEU A 66 -6.92 -0.49 -5.32
CA LEU A 66 -7.93 -1.41 -5.83
C LEU A 66 -7.88 -2.70 -5.03
N THR A 67 -9.03 -3.09 -4.47
CA THR A 67 -9.21 -4.39 -3.82
C THR A 67 -10.13 -5.25 -4.68
N ILE A 68 -9.69 -6.49 -4.95
CA ILE A 68 -10.42 -7.48 -5.73
C ILE A 68 -10.62 -8.71 -4.85
N PRO A 69 -11.86 -9.14 -4.58
CA PRO A 69 -12.12 -10.42 -3.93
C PRO A 69 -11.48 -11.58 -4.68
N MET A 70 -10.85 -12.52 -3.96
CA MET A 70 -10.06 -13.60 -4.54
C MET A 70 -10.89 -14.47 -5.50
N ASP A 71 -12.13 -14.77 -5.14
CA ASP A 71 -13.10 -15.53 -5.94
C ASP A 71 -13.45 -14.85 -7.28
N SER A 72 -13.31 -13.54 -7.36
CA SER A 72 -13.62 -12.73 -8.54
C SER A 72 -12.41 -12.44 -9.43
N LEU A 73 -11.18 -12.73 -8.98
CA LEU A 73 -9.95 -12.31 -9.65
C LEU A 73 -9.84 -12.84 -11.09
N ALA A 74 -10.23 -14.10 -11.32
CA ALA A 74 -10.23 -14.69 -12.65
C ALA A 74 -11.20 -13.97 -13.60
N ALA A 75 -12.42 -13.70 -13.13
CA ALA A 75 -13.44 -12.98 -13.89
C ALA A 75 -13.03 -11.53 -14.16
N PHE A 76 -12.41 -10.86 -13.17
CA PHE A 76 -11.85 -9.53 -13.32
C PHE A 76 -10.81 -9.48 -14.45
N ASN A 77 -9.84 -10.40 -14.44
CA ASN A 77 -8.78 -10.46 -15.45
C ASN A 77 -9.31 -10.78 -16.85
N ALA A 78 -10.34 -11.62 -16.97
CA ALA A 78 -10.94 -11.96 -18.25
C ALA A 78 -11.71 -10.78 -18.88
N LYS A 79 -12.34 -9.95 -18.05
CA LYS A 79 -13.13 -8.79 -18.50
C LYS A 79 -12.29 -7.52 -18.68
N ASN A 80 -11.09 -7.46 -18.11
CA ASN A 80 -10.25 -6.25 -18.11
C ASN A 80 -8.97 -6.45 -18.95
N ASP A 81 -8.89 -5.74 -20.07
CA ASP A 81 -7.73 -5.76 -20.96
C ASP A 81 -6.64 -4.76 -20.53
N SER A 82 -7.04 -3.74 -19.76
CA SER A 82 -6.20 -2.61 -19.34
C SER A 82 -5.47 -2.84 -18.02
N LEU A 83 -6.06 -3.64 -17.11
CA LEU A 83 -5.51 -3.97 -15.80
C LEU A 83 -5.66 -5.47 -15.54
N GLN A 84 -4.53 -6.16 -15.33
CA GLN A 84 -4.50 -7.58 -15.03
C GLN A 84 -3.53 -7.87 -13.89
N ILE A 85 -3.95 -8.75 -12.98
CA ILE A 85 -3.16 -9.20 -11.83
C ILE A 85 -3.22 -10.73 -11.80
N VAL A 86 -2.13 -11.38 -12.19
CA VAL A 86 -2.07 -12.84 -12.26
C VAL A 86 -1.10 -13.35 -11.20
N LEU A 87 -1.64 -14.12 -10.26
CA LEU A 87 -0.87 -14.76 -9.18
C LEU A 87 -0.05 -15.93 -9.73
N GLN A 88 1.20 -16.05 -9.28
CA GLN A 88 2.09 -17.16 -9.57
C GLN A 88 2.80 -17.56 -8.26
N PRO A 89 3.40 -18.77 -8.17
CA PRO A 89 3.88 -19.31 -6.91
C PRO A 89 4.86 -18.41 -6.12
N ASP A 90 5.69 -17.62 -6.81
CA ASP A 90 6.73 -16.77 -6.22
C ASP A 90 6.61 -15.28 -6.62
N GLN A 91 5.59 -14.93 -7.40
CA GLN A 91 5.51 -13.61 -8.00
C GLN A 91 4.09 -13.25 -8.42
N VAL A 92 3.85 -11.95 -8.65
CA VAL A 92 2.63 -11.47 -9.29
C VAL A 92 2.97 -10.83 -10.62
N LYS A 93 2.29 -11.25 -11.70
CA LYS A 93 2.36 -10.57 -12.99
C LYS A 93 1.31 -9.46 -13.01
N LEU A 94 1.79 -8.21 -13.01
CA LEU A 94 0.96 -7.02 -13.11
C LEU A 94 1.04 -6.42 -14.51
N VAL A 95 -0.11 -6.11 -15.09
CA VAL A 95 -0.26 -5.24 -16.26
C VAL A 95 -1.19 -4.11 -15.88
N ASP A 96 -0.76 -2.86 -16.00
CA ASP A 96 -1.60 -1.65 -15.85
C ASP A 96 -1.27 -0.69 -17.00
N ARG A 97 -2.04 -0.76 -18.08
CA ARG A 97 -1.79 -0.02 -19.32
C ARG A 97 -1.87 1.48 -19.12
N ARG A 98 -2.74 1.96 -18.20
CA ARG A 98 -2.88 3.40 -17.88
C ARG A 98 -1.55 4.02 -17.46
N TYR A 99 -0.75 3.28 -16.68
CA TYR A 99 0.55 3.72 -16.18
C TYR A 99 1.72 3.03 -16.90
N LYS A 100 1.44 2.43 -18.07
CA LYS A 100 2.40 1.70 -18.91
C LYS A 100 3.15 0.61 -18.13
N LEU A 101 2.54 -0.01 -17.11
CA LEU A 101 3.17 -1.04 -16.28
C LEU A 101 2.95 -2.42 -16.89
N LYS A 102 4.03 -3.17 -17.06
CA LYS A 102 4.03 -4.60 -17.35
C LYS A 102 5.22 -5.21 -16.62
N LYS A 103 4.98 -5.80 -15.45
CA LYS A 103 6.06 -6.18 -14.53
C LYS A 103 5.75 -7.49 -13.79
N ARG A 104 6.81 -8.23 -13.48
CA ARG A 104 6.80 -9.34 -12.51
C ARG A 104 7.20 -8.76 -11.15
N VAL A 105 6.37 -8.95 -10.14
CA VAL A 105 6.51 -8.38 -8.79
C VAL A 105 6.92 -9.53 -7.86
N LYS A 106 8.15 -9.47 -7.32
CA LYS A 106 8.82 -10.59 -6.62
C LYS A 106 9.21 -10.29 -5.18
N GLN A 107 8.68 -9.21 -4.61
CA GLN A 107 9.19 -8.57 -3.38
C GLN A 107 10.51 -7.84 -3.64
N THR A 108 10.53 -6.54 -3.39
CA THR A 108 11.69 -5.67 -3.57
C THR A 108 11.61 -4.52 -2.58
N ALA A 109 12.73 -4.17 -1.95
CA ALA A 109 12.77 -3.04 -1.02
C ALA A 109 12.27 -1.74 -1.69
N LEU A 110 11.32 -1.07 -1.05
CA LEU A 110 10.79 0.23 -1.47
C LEU A 110 11.60 1.38 -0.83
N CYS A 111 11.37 2.63 -1.25
CA CYS A 111 11.98 3.78 -0.55
C CYS A 111 11.29 4.10 0.78
N SER A 112 10.02 3.72 0.92
CA SER A 112 9.23 3.84 2.14
C SER A 112 8.24 2.68 2.19
N GLU A 113 7.81 2.32 3.40
CA GLU A 113 6.83 1.25 3.59
C GLU A 113 5.42 1.69 3.16
N ALA A 114 4.58 0.73 2.75
CA ALA A 114 3.24 1.05 2.24
C ALA A 114 2.37 1.91 3.18
N PRO A 115 2.34 1.66 4.51
CA PRO A 115 1.60 2.53 5.43
C PRO A 115 2.07 3.98 5.43
N GLU A 116 3.38 4.24 5.33
CA GLU A 116 3.92 5.60 5.26
C GLU A 116 3.57 6.26 3.91
N MET A 117 3.73 5.53 2.80
CA MET A 117 3.35 6.03 1.48
C MET A 117 1.89 6.48 1.42
N ARG A 118 0.96 5.73 2.06
CA ARG A 118 -0.46 6.10 2.18
C ARG A 118 -0.67 7.39 2.96
N LYS A 119 0.02 7.56 4.10
CA LYS A 119 -0.05 8.77 4.94
C LYS A 119 0.45 10.00 4.18
N ILE A 120 1.65 9.89 3.60
CA ILE A 120 2.26 10.98 2.82
C ILE A 120 1.38 11.33 1.61
N SER A 121 0.85 10.32 0.91
CA SER A 121 -0.07 10.55 -0.21
C SER A 121 -1.34 11.29 0.23
N TYR A 122 -1.89 10.95 1.40
CA TYR A 122 -3.05 11.65 1.95
C TYR A 122 -2.74 13.11 2.24
N ALA A 123 -1.66 13.38 2.98
CA ALA A 123 -1.24 14.74 3.29
C ALA A 123 -0.99 15.57 2.02
N ASN A 124 -0.39 14.97 0.98
CA ASN A 124 -0.22 15.60 -0.32
C ASN A 124 -1.57 15.97 -0.96
N THR A 125 -2.55 15.06 -0.95
CA THR A 125 -3.90 15.33 -1.45
C THR A 125 -4.58 16.47 -0.71
N ILE A 126 -4.41 16.55 0.62
CA ILE A 126 -4.97 17.64 1.42
C ILE A 126 -4.27 18.98 1.12
N ALA A 127 -2.94 19.00 1.08
CA ALA A 127 -2.16 20.20 0.75
C ALA A 127 -2.55 20.78 -0.62
N ASN A 128 -2.71 19.94 -1.65
CA ASN A 128 -3.08 20.37 -3.01
C ASN A 128 -4.49 20.99 -3.14
N LYS A 129 -5.27 21.10 -2.06
CA LYS A 129 -6.53 21.86 -2.03
C LYS A 129 -6.30 23.38 -1.88
N SER A 130 -5.08 23.81 -1.56
CA SER A 130 -4.68 25.21 -1.41
C SER A 130 -3.29 25.43 -1.99
N ASP A 131 -3.07 26.56 -2.66
CA ASP A 131 -1.75 26.91 -3.18
C ASP A 131 -0.76 27.34 -2.08
N ASP A 132 -1.29 27.82 -0.95
CA ASP A 132 -0.51 28.41 0.15
C ASP A 132 -0.05 27.37 1.18
N ILE A 133 -0.76 26.25 1.29
CA ILE A 133 -0.45 25.20 2.25
C ILE A 133 0.40 24.11 1.60
N LYS A 134 1.63 23.93 2.09
CA LYS A 134 2.51 22.85 1.63
C LYS A 134 2.36 21.62 2.52
N ILE A 135 2.68 20.46 1.96
CA ILE A 135 2.57 19.16 2.65
C ILE A 135 3.29 19.12 4.01
N TYR A 136 4.47 19.74 4.10
CA TYR A 136 5.26 19.78 5.34
C TYR A 136 4.68 20.71 6.41
N ASN A 137 3.65 21.49 6.10
CA ASN A 137 2.91 22.26 7.10
C ASN A 137 1.86 21.40 7.84
N LEU A 138 1.54 20.21 7.31
CA LEU A 138 0.39 19.42 7.79
C LEU A 138 0.75 18.38 8.84
N TYR A 139 2.02 17.98 8.95
CA TYR A 139 2.50 16.98 9.90
C TYR A 139 4.03 17.05 10.03
N ASN A 140 4.55 16.50 11.13
CA ASN A 140 5.98 16.28 11.36
C ASN A 140 6.35 14.81 11.12
N TYR A 141 7.64 14.52 10.95
CA TYR A 141 8.12 13.15 10.69
C TYR A 141 7.63 12.13 11.73
N GLU A 142 7.59 12.50 13.01
CA GLU A 142 7.13 11.63 14.10
C GLU A 142 5.65 11.22 13.97
N ASP A 143 4.82 12.05 13.33
CA ASP A 143 3.40 11.77 13.12
C ASP A 143 3.22 10.59 12.15
N LEU A 144 4.22 10.27 11.33
CA LEU A 144 4.19 9.09 10.46
C LEU A 144 4.13 7.77 11.25
N LYS A 145 4.38 7.78 12.56
CA LYS A 145 4.22 6.62 13.45
C LYS A 145 2.77 6.39 13.86
N LEU A 146 1.90 7.39 13.76
CA LEU A 146 0.48 7.29 14.12
C LEU A 146 -0.26 6.27 13.24
N PRO A 147 -1.30 5.58 13.75
CA PRO A 147 -2.23 4.82 12.92
C PRO A 147 -2.81 5.68 11.79
N LEU A 148 -3.10 5.09 10.63
CA LEU A 148 -3.53 5.85 9.44
C LEU A 148 -4.77 6.72 9.71
N GLY A 149 -5.74 6.24 10.50
CA GLY A 149 -6.92 7.01 10.86
C GLY A 149 -6.58 8.26 11.68
N GLU A 150 -5.79 8.10 12.74
CA GLU A 150 -5.34 9.20 13.60
C GLU A 150 -4.49 10.22 12.82
N PHE A 151 -3.60 9.75 11.95
CA PHE A 151 -2.80 10.60 11.08
C PHE A 151 -3.68 11.47 10.17
N LYS A 152 -4.73 10.90 9.55
CA LYS A 152 -5.65 11.66 8.69
C LYS A 152 -6.37 12.75 9.48
N THR A 153 -6.86 12.42 10.67
CA THR A 153 -7.52 13.38 11.57
C THR A 153 -6.58 14.53 11.95
N LEU A 154 -5.31 14.23 12.26
CA LEU A 154 -4.30 15.25 12.53
C LEU A 154 -4.07 16.18 11.33
N VAL A 155 -3.90 15.60 10.14
CA VAL A 155 -3.71 16.37 8.89
C VAL A 155 -4.90 17.29 8.60
N ASP A 156 -6.13 16.78 8.71
CA ASP A 156 -7.34 17.57 8.45
C ASP A 156 -7.51 18.71 9.47
N LYS A 157 -7.20 18.45 10.74
CA LYS A 157 -7.19 19.47 11.79
C LYS A 157 -6.17 20.57 11.47
N ASN A 158 -4.93 20.20 11.20
CA ASN A 158 -3.86 21.17 10.90
C ASN A 158 -4.18 21.98 9.65
N TYR A 159 -4.70 21.34 8.59
CA TYR A 159 -5.15 22.04 7.38
C TYR A 159 -6.24 23.07 7.69
N THR A 160 -7.25 22.70 8.48
CA THR A 160 -8.35 23.60 8.86
C THR A 160 -7.86 24.77 9.71
N GLU A 161 -6.89 24.55 10.59
CA GLU A 161 -6.28 25.61 11.41
C GLU A 161 -5.48 26.59 10.56
N LEU A 162 -4.73 26.11 9.57
CA LEU A 162 -3.94 26.95 8.66
C LEU A 162 -4.79 27.79 7.70
N LEU A 163 -6.04 27.39 7.42
CA LEU A 163 -6.97 28.17 6.60
C LEU A 163 -7.62 29.35 7.35
N LYS A 164 -7.51 29.41 8.69
CA LYS A 164 -8.11 30.50 9.45
C LYS A 164 -7.35 31.79 9.17
N PRO A 165 -8.04 32.94 9.03
CA PRO A 165 -7.37 34.23 8.87
C PRO A 165 -6.41 34.45 10.03
N GLN A 166 -5.16 34.77 9.73
CA GLN A 166 -4.23 35.25 10.74
C GLN A 166 -4.57 36.72 10.96
N GLY A 167 -5.19 36.99 12.11
CA GLY A 167 -5.62 38.33 12.52
C GLY A 167 -4.47 39.29 12.77
#